data_AF-I3UCX6-F1
#
_entry.id   AF-I3UCX6-F1
#
_cell.length_a   1.000
_cell.length_b   1.000
_cell.length_c   1.000
_cell.angle_alpha   90.00
_cell.angle_beta   90.00
_cell.angle_gamma   90.00
#
_symmetry.space_group_name_H-M   'P 1'
#
loop_
_entity.id
_entity.type
_entity.pdbx_description
1 polymer ?
#
loop_
_entity_poly.entity_id
_entity_poly.type
_entity_poly.pdbx_seq_one_letter_code
_entity_poly.pdbx_strand_id
1 'polypeptide(L)'
;MAKNPVDFTDQKIKERLDIWTALSEIFVNVEQTQEEFDQHLDIIARNVAPMGYSLESLNNIIVNEIGPLFIKNFSILNPLPETDFWTREQVETIMKQFRAQRNTLDGRAQRLFMKDPLKNPTVSRRWKGLQERLTKLGVTQT
;
A
#
# COMPACT_ATOMS: atom_id res chain seq x y z
N MET A 1 16.42 19.49 -24.94
CA MET A 1 15.41 18.62 -24.31
C MET A 1 15.48 18.82 -22.82
N ALA A 2 14.47 19.47 -22.21
CA ALA A 2 14.43 19.60 -20.76
C ALA A 2 14.31 18.18 -20.15
N LYS A 3 15.27 17.79 -19.32
CA LYS A 3 15.16 16.54 -18.55
C LYS A 3 13.95 16.69 -17.64
N ASN A 4 12.89 15.91 -17.88
CA ASN A 4 11.77 15.85 -16.95
C ASN A 4 12.32 15.47 -15.56
N PRO A 5 12.01 16.23 -14.50
CA PRO A 5 12.51 15.91 -13.17
C PRO A 5 12.00 14.53 -12.75
N VAL A 6 12.93 13.68 -12.31
CA VAL A 6 12.65 12.35 -11.77
C VAL A 6 11.91 12.53 -10.45
N ASP A 7 10.64 12.13 -10.40
CA ASP A 7 9.78 12.34 -9.23
C ASP A 7 9.96 11.21 -8.18
N PHE A 8 10.38 10.02 -8.62
CA PHE A 8 10.65 8.86 -7.77
C PHE A 8 11.99 8.18 -8.16
N THR A 9 12.90 7.99 -7.20
CA THR A 9 14.30 7.56 -7.42
C THR A 9 14.56 6.17 -6.83
N ASP A 10 15.68 5.51 -7.17
CA ASP A 10 16.09 4.25 -6.52
C ASP A 10 16.32 4.40 -5.01
N GLN A 11 16.79 5.57 -4.59
CA GLN A 11 16.95 5.89 -3.17
C GLN A 11 15.59 5.89 -2.46
N LYS A 12 14.57 6.53 -3.05
CA LYS A 12 13.20 6.49 -2.52
C LYS A 12 12.62 5.08 -2.50
N ILE A 13 12.97 4.22 -3.48
CA ILE A 13 12.59 2.80 -3.44
C ILE A 13 13.18 2.14 -2.19
N LYS A 14 14.49 2.28 -1.95
CA LYS A 14 15.15 1.68 -0.78
C LYS A 14 14.56 2.16 0.54
N GLU A 15 14.28 3.46 0.65
CA GLU A 15 13.72 4.08 1.87
C GLU A 15 12.27 3.66 2.14
N ARG A 16 11.49 3.37 1.09
CA ARG A 16 10.06 3.08 1.20
C ARG A 16 9.70 1.61 1.11
N LEU A 17 10.64 0.76 0.71
CA LEU A 17 10.36 -0.66 0.42
C LEU A 17 9.71 -1.36 1.59
N ASP A 18 10.28 -1.23 2.79
CA ASP A 18 9.78 -1.99 3.94
C ASP A 18 8.36 -1.55 4.36
N ILE A 19 8.07 -0.25 4.33
CA ILE A 19 6.71 0.25 4.64
C ILE A 19 5.71 -0.07 3.52
N TRP A 20 6.14 -0.02 2.26
CA TRP A 20 5.30 -0.45 1.14
C TRP A 20 4.95 -1.93 1.24
N THR A 21 5.93 -2.78 1.60
CA THR A 21 5.71 -4.21 1.79
C THR A 21 4.75 -4.47 2.95
N ALA A 22 4.95 -3.83 4.10
CA ALA A 22 4.05 -4.03 5.23
C ALA A 22 2.61 -3.56 4.93
N LEU A 23 2.43 -2.44 4.23
CA LEU A 23 1.11 -1.91 3.91
C LEU A 23 0.45 -2.56 2.70
N SER A 24 1.20 -3.19 1.79
CA SER A 24 0.61 -3.92 0.66
C SER A 24 -0.24 -5.11 1.10
N GLU A 25 -0.01 -5.62 2.31
CA GLU A 25 -0.80 -6.69 2.91
C GLU A 25 -2.28 -6.32 3.09
N ILE A 26 -2.60 -5.03 3.20
CA ILE A 26 -3.99 -4.54 3.18
C ILE A 26 -4.72 -4.96 1.89
N PHE A 27 -4.00 -5.32 0.83
CA PHE A 27 -4.54 -5.69 -0.47
C PHE A 27 -4.52 -7.19 -0.78
N VAL A 28 -4.14 -8.05 0.16
CA VAL A 28 -4.06 -9.52 -0.05
C VAL A 28 -5.42 -10.20 0.14
N ASN A 29 -5.77 -11.24 -0.62
CA ASN A 29 -7.07 -11.89 -0.53
C ASN A 29 -7.06 -13.18 0.33
N VAL A 30 -6.67 -13.09 1.61
CA VAL A 30 -6.41 -14.26 2.50
C VAL A 30 -7.62 -14.73 3.32
N GLU A 31 -8.50 -13.83 3.76
CA GLU A 31 -9.25 -14.09 5.01
C GLU A 31 -10.61 -14.77 4.78
N GLN A 32 -10.84 -15.92 5.40
CA GLN A 32 -12.08 -16.69 5.30
C GLN A 32 -12.94 -16.57 6.58
N THR A 33 -12.30 -16.23 7.71
CA THR A 33 -12.93 -16.06 9.02
C THR A 33 -12.60 -14.72 9.67
N GLN A 34 -13.37 -14.34 10.71
CA GLN A 34 -13.08 -13.13 11.50
C GLN A 34 -11.75 -13.24 12.27
N GLU A 35 -11.38 -14.44 12.73
CA GLU A 35 -10.13 -14.65 13.44
C GLU A 35 -8.92 -14.44 12.51
N GLU A 36 -8.94 -15.01 11.31
CA GLU A 36 -7.89 -14.79 10.30
C GLU A 36 -7.77 -13.32 9.93
N PHE A 37 -8.90 -12.62 9.76
CA PHE A 37 -8.93 -11.17 9.54
C PHE A 37 -8.23 -10.41 10.68
N ASP A 38 -8.54 -10.73 11.93
CA ASP A 38 -7.98 -10.03 13.08
C ASP A 38 -6.48 -10.33 13.27
N GLN A 39 -6.06 -11.58 13.08
CA GLN A 39 -4.67 -12.00 13.12
C GLN A 39 -3.84 -11.33 12.02
N HIS A 40 -4.38 -11.25 10.80
CA HIS A 40 -3.69 -10.61 9.69
C HIS A 40 -3.44 -9.12 9.97
N LEU A 41 -4.46 -8.40 10.45
CA LEU A 41 -4.29 -7.00 10.83
C LEU A 41 -3.31 -6.80 12.00
N ASP A 42 -3.27 -7.73 12.96
CA ASP A 42 -2.29 -7.69 14.05
C ASP A 42 -0.85 -7.83 13.54
N ILE A 43 -0.62 -8.70 12.56
CA ILE A 43 0.69 -8.86 11.90
C ILE A 43 1.10 -7.54 11.21
N ILE A 44 0.20 -6.94 10.43
CA ILE A 44 0.46 -5.67 9.75
C ILE A 44 0.78 -4.58 10.78
N ALA A 45 -0.02 -4.47 11.84
CA ALA A 45 0.18 -3.45 12.87
C ALA A 45 1.54 -3.58 13.58
N ARG A 46 1.95 -4.82 13.91
CA ARG A 46 3.25 -5.09 14.54
C ARG A 46 4.43 -4.78 13.64
N ASN A 47 4.28 -4.97 12.33
CA ASN A 47 5.32 -4.63 11.35
C ASN A 47 5.40 -3.11 11.13
N VAL A 48 4.25 -2.42 11.05
CA VAL A 48 4.18 -1.00 10.72
C VAL A 48 4.49 -0.09 11.91
N ALA A 49 4.01 -0.39 13.11
CA ALA A 49 4.13 0.51 14.27
C ALA A 49 5.60 0.90 14.62
N PRO A 50 6.59 -0.02 14.59
CA PRO A 50 7.99 0.33 14.87
C PRO A 50 8.64 1.25 13.83
N MET A 51 8.04 1.41 12.64
CA MET A 51 8.61 2.21 11.55
C MET A 51 8.43 3.72 11.75
N GLY A 52 7.69 4.16 12.77
CA GLY A 52 7.62 5.56 13.20
C GLY A 52 6.78 6.49 12.31
N TYR A 53 5.93 5.94 11.44
CA TYR A 53 4.99 6.73 10.64
C TYR A 53 3.74 7.08 11.43
N SER A 54 3.25 8.31 11.27
CA SER A 54 1.94 8.72 11.79
C SER A 54 0.78 8.13 10.98
N LEU A 55 -0.42 8.05 11.58
CA LEU A 55 -1.62 7.56 10.89
C LEU A 55 -1.94 8.36 9.62
N GLU A 56 -1.71 9.68 9.63
CA GLU A 56 -1.85 10.52 8.45
C GLU A 56 -0.86 10.13 7.35
N SER A 57 0.41 9.93 7.72
CA SER A 57 1.45 9.49 6.78
C SER A 57 1.13 8.14 6.17
N LEU A 58 0.66 7.19 6.98
CA LEU A 58 0.24 5.86 6.53
C LEU A 58 -0.98 5.94 5.60
N ASN A 59 -1.99 6.75 5.94
CA ASN A 59 -3.13 6.99 5.07
C ASN A 59 -2.70 7.54 3.70
N ASN A 60 -1.78 8.51 3.70
CA ASN A 60 -1.26 9.10 2.48
C ASN A 60 -0.51 8.08 1.61
N ILE A 61 0.27 7.18 2.22
CA ILE A 61 0.94 6.08 1.49
C ILE A 61 -0.12 5.14 0.89
N ILE A 62 -1.10 4.70 1.67
CA ILE A 62 -2.18 3.80 1.21
C ILE A 62 -2.92 4.42 0.02
N VAL A 63 -3.35 5.68 0.14
CA VAL A 63 -4.21 6.32 -0.86
C VAL A 63 -3.43 6.74 -2.10
N ASN A 64 -2.26 7.36 -1.93
CA ASN A 64 -1.58 8.07 -3.02
C ASN A 64 -0.39 7.31 -3.62
N GLU A 65 0.12 6.29 -2.92
CA GLU A 65 1.30 5.54 -3.35
C GLU A 65 0.95 4.11 -3.73
N ILE A 66 0.49 3.30 -2.77
CA ILE A 66 0.35 1.85 -2.99
C ILE A 66 -1.03 1.46 -3.51
N GLY A 67 -2.10 2.08 -3.02
CA GLY A 67 -3.45 1.61 -3.30
C GLY A 67 -3.80 1.52 -4.77
N PRO A 68 -3.46 2.51 -5.61
CA PRO A 68 -3.73 2.42 -7.05
C PRO A 68 -3.01 1.25 -7.76
N LEU A 69 -1.92 0.73 -7.19
CA LEU A 69 -1.13 -0.37 -7.75
C LEU A 69 -1.63 -1.73 -7.26
N PHE A 70 -1.99 -1.82 -5.98
CA PHE A 70 -2.32 -3.07 -5.31
C PHE A 70 -3.83 -3.37 -5.30
N ILE A 71 -4.71 -2.38 -5.50
CA ILE A 71 -6.17 -2.58 -5.56
C ILE A 71 -6.60 -3.55 -6.65
N LYS A 72 -5.80 -3.70 -7.71
CA LYS A 72 -6.03 -4.67 -8.78
C LYS A 72 -6.10 -6.11 -8.26
N ASN A 73 -5.54 -6.41 -7.09
CA ASN A 73 -5.60 -7.73 -6.49
C ASN A 73 -7.04 -8.18 -6.19
N PHE A 74 -7.95 -7.23 -5.90
CA PHE A 74 -9.38 -7.50 -5.69
C PHE A 74 -10.21 -7.44 -6.98
N SER A 75 -9.59 -7.26 -8.14
CA SER A 75 -10.32 -7.19 -9.40
C SER A 75 -10.80 -8.57 -9.81
N ILE A 76 -12.05 -8.70 -10.25
CA ILE A 76 -12.60 -9.92 -10.87
C ILE A 76 -11.86 -10.33 -12.15
N LEU A 77 -11.11 -9.38 -12.74
CA LEU A 77 -10.28 -9.61 -13.91
C LEU A 77 -8.87 -10.08 -13.55
N ASN A 78 -8.52 -10.16 -12.27
CA ASN A 78 -7.24 -10.73 -11.85
C ASN A 78 -7.36 -12.25 -11.78
N PRO A 79 -6.75 -13.02 -12.70
CA PRO A 79 -6.89 -14.47 -12.73
C PRO A 79 -6.13 -15.16 -11.59
N LEU A 80 -5.15 -14.46 -10.97
CA LEU A 80 -4.27 -14.97 -9.94
C LEU A 80 -4.14 -13.91 -8.82
N PRO A 81 -5.16 -13.76 -7.96
CA PRO A 81 -5.03 -12.91 -6.79
C PRO A 81 -3.96 -13.45 -5.86
N GLU A 82 -3.18 -12.54 -5.27
CA GLU A 82 -2.26 -12.86 -4.18
C GLU A 82 -3.07 -13.18 -2.92
N THR A 83 -2.77 -14.32 -2.30
CA THR A 83 -3.53 -14.93 -1.20
C THR A 83 -2.68 -15.38 -0.03
N ASP A 84 -1.35 -15.22 -0.06
CA ASP A 84 -0.51 -15.63 1.06
C ASP A 84 0.09 -14.39 1.74
N PHE A 85 1.01 -13.68 1.11
CA PHE A 85 1.56 -12.37 1.51
C PHE A 85 2.32 -11.78 0.32
N TRP A 86 2.54 -10.47 0.27
CA TRP A 86 3.44 -9.92 -0.74
C TRP A 86 4.90 -10.12 -0.34
N THR A 87 5.69 -10.72 -1.22
CA THR A 87 7.14 -10.76 -1.01
C THR A 87 7.75 -9.37 -1.22
N ARG A 88 8.85 -9.12 -0.52
CA ARG A 88 9.60 -7.87 -0.66
C ARG A 88 10.06 -7.65 -2.11
N GLU A 89 10.46 -8.70 -2.81
CA GLU A 89 10.87 -8.65 -4.22
C GLU A 89 9.70 -8.33 -5.16
N GLN A 90 8.51 -8.87 -4.91
CA GLN A 90 7.30 -8.52 -5.66
C GLN A 90 6.99 -7.03 -5.49
N VAL A 91 7.03 -6.54 -4.25
CA VAL A 91 6.76 -5.12 -3.94
C VAL A 91 7.81 -4.22 -4.58
N GLU A 92 9.10 -4.57 -4.50
CA GLU A 92 10.17 -3.80 -5.14
C GLU A 92 10.00 -3.75 -6.67
N THR A 93 9.55 -4.85 -7.28
CA THR A 93 9.24 -4.90 -8.71
C THR A 93 8.09 -3.96 -9.06
N ILE A 94 7.03 -3.95 -8.26
CA ILE A 94 5.89 -3.02 -8.40
C ILE A 94 6.35 -1.56 -8.21
N MET A 95 7.23 -1.28 -7.25
CA MET A 95 7.83 0.06 -7.06
C MET A 95 8.64 0.52 -8.26
N LYS A 96 9.43 -0.37 -8.87
CA LYS A 96 10.20 -0.08 -10.09
C LYS A 96 9.28 0.21 -11.27
N GLN A 97 8.17 -0.53 -11.41
CA GLN A 97 7.13 -0.26 -12.41
C GLN A 97 6.44 1.09 -12.16
N PHE A 98 6.05 1.36 -10.92
CA PHE A 98 5.46 2.62 -10.51
C PHE A 98 6.37 3.80 -10.84
N ARG A 99 7.66 3.69 -10.53
CA ARG A 99 8.66 4.70 -10.90
C ARG A 99 8.69 4.95 -12.40
N ALA A 100 8.74 3.89 -13.20
CA ALA A 100 8.81 3.98 -14.65
C ALA A 100 7.59 4.72 -15.22
N GLN A 101 6.40 4.45 -14.69
CA GLN A 101 5.17 5.17 -15.03
C GLN A 101 5.18 6.61 -14.52
N ARG A 102 5.58 6.83 -13.26
CA ARG A 102 5.54 8.13 -12.58
C ARG A 102 6.46 9.18 -13.21
N ASN A 103 7.51 8.73 -13.88
CA ASN A 103 8.47 9.58 -14.56
C ASN A 103 8.06 9.94 -16.02
N THR A 104 6.90 9.47 -16.49
CA THR A 104 6.31 9.90 -17.77
C THR A 104 5.24 10.99 -17.59
N LEU A 105 4.95 11.75 -18.65
CA LEU A 105 3.87 12.75 -18.64
C LEU A 105 2.50 12.08 -18.48
N ASP A 106 2.29 10.92 -19.12
CA ASP A 106 1.04 10.17 -19.05
C ASP A 106 0.79 9.60 -17.64
N GLY A 107 1.82 9.11 -16.95
CA GLY A 107 1.68 8.63 -15.58
C GLY A 107 1.35 9.73 -14.57
N ARG A 108 1.69 10.99 -14.87
CA ARG A 108 1.25 12.15 -14.06
C ARG A 108 -0.23 12.45 -14.30
N ALA A 109 -0.70 12.38 -15.54
CA ALA A 109 -2.11 12.57 -15.87
C ALA A 109 -3.00 11.44 -15.30
N GLN A 110 -2.51 10.19 -15.31
CA GLN A 110 -3.25 9.05 -14.76
C GLN A 110 -3.59 9.19 -13.27
N ARG A 111 -2.77 9.90 -12.48
CA ARG A 111 -3.08 10.14 -11.04
C ARG A 111 -4.39 10.88 -10.82
N LEU A 112 -4.77 11.79 -11.73
CA LEU A 112 -6.02 12.54 -11.63
C LEU A 112 -7.26 11.65 -11.80
N PHE A 113 -7.08 10.47 -12.40
CA PHE A 113 -8.13 9.49 -12.64
C PHE A 113 -8.03 8.25 -11.76
N MET A 114 -7.02 8.17 -10.89
CA MET A 114 -6.87 7.05 -9.96
C MET A 114 -8.00 7.09 -8.94
N LYS A 115 -8.73 5.98 -8.83
CA LYS A 115 -9.81 5.83 -7.86
C LYS A 115 -9.20 5.70 -6.47
N ASP A 116 -9.81 6.40 -5.51
CA ASP A 116 -9.48 6.26 -4.09
C ASP A 116 -9.66 4.78 -3.66
N PRO A 117 -8.57 4.10 -3.23
CA PRO A 117 -8.62 2.70 -2.82
C PRO A 117 -9.53 2.48 -1.62
N LEU A 118 -9.75 3.49 -0.77
CA LEU A 118 -10.62 3.39 0.41
C LEU A 118 -12.11 3.33 0.05
N LYS A 119 -12.48 3.59 -1.22
CA LYS A 119 -13.84 3.31 -1.72
C LYS A 119 -14.12 1.82 -1.90
N ASN A 120 -13.09 0.97 -1.90
CA ASN A 120 -13.27 -0.47 -1.84
C ASN A 120 -13.64 -0.87 -0.39
N PRO A 121 -14.77 -1.56 -0.15
CA PRO A 121 -15.21 -1.92 1.20
C PRO A 121 -14.20 -2.76 1.98
N THR A 122 -13.50 -3.69 1.33
CA THR A 122 -12.48 -4.53 1.95
C THR A 122 -11.31 -3.70 2.42
N VAL A 123 -10.78 -2.82 1.57
CA VAL A 123 -9.68 -1.92 1.93
C VAL A 123 -10.09 -0.97 3.04
N SER A 124 -11.28 -0.36 2.95
CA SER A 124 -11.81 0.55 3.97
C SER A 124 -11.90 -0.13 5.34
N ARG A 125 -12.45 -1.34 5.37
CA ARG A 125 -12.60 -2.14 6.60
C ARG A 125 -11.22 -2.48 7.20
N ARG A 126 -10.27 -2.92 6.37
CA ARG A 126 -8.91 -3.25 6.81
C ARG A 126 -8.17 -2.04 7.31
N TRP A 127 -8.27 -0.91 6.61
CA TRP A 127 -7.63 0.33 7.03
C TRP A 127 -8.15 0.78 8.39
N LYS A 128 -9.48 0.80 8.58
CA LYS A 128 -10.08 1.14 9.87
C LYS A 128 -9.60 0.20 11.00
N GLY A 129 -9.63 -1.11 10.76
CA GLY A 129 -9.17 -2.09 11.74
C GLY A 129 -7.68 -1.98 12.06
N LEU A 130 -6.86 -1.57 11.08
CA LEU A 130 -5.44 -1.30 11.27
C LEU A 130 -5.21 -0.01 12.08
N GLN A 131 -5.95 1.07 11.80
CA GLN A 131 -5.88 2.32 12.57
C GLN A 131 -6.14 2.09 14.06
N GLU A 132 -7.16 1.29 14.38
CA GLU A 132 -7.49 0.92 15.77
C GLU A 132 -6.34 0.20 16.46
N ARG A 133 -5.66 -0.72 15.77
CA ARG A 133 -4.51 -1.47 16.30
C ARG A 133 -3.27 -0.59 16.45
N LEU A 134 -2.96 0.21 15.44
CA LEU A 134 -1.83 1.14 15.48
C LEU A 134 -1.98 2.17 16.61
N THR A 135 -3.20 2.66 16.85
CA THR A 135 -3.49 3.55 17.98
C THR A 135 -3.23 2.87 19.32
N LYS A 136 -3.64 1.60 19.48
CA LYS A 136 -3.34 0.79 20.69
C LYS A 136 -1.84 0.56 20.89
N LEU A 137 -1.07 0.54 19.81
CA LEU A 137 0.39 0.43 19.83
C LEU A 137 1.10 1.79 20.00
N GLY A 138 0.35 2.88 20.19
CA GLY A 138 0.91 4.21 20.46
C GLY A 138 1.27 5.02 19.21
N VAL A 139 0.84 4.62 18.02
CA VAL A 139 1.02 5.40 16.79
C VAL A 139 0.14 6.64 16.83
N THR A 140 0.73 7.81 16.58
CA THR A 140 0.06 9.11 16.65
C THR A 140 -0.68 9.46 15.37
N GLN A 141 -1.64 10.39 15.49
CA GLN A 141 -2.41 10.88 14.35
C GLN A 141 -1.56 11.75 13.39
N THR A 142 -0.56 12.46 13.91
CA THR A 142 0.24 13.50 13.22
C THR A 142 1.68 13.07 13.07
#